data_AF-A0A7S2PA00-F1
#
_entry.id   AF-A0A7S2PA00-F1
#
_cell.length_a   1.000
_cell.length_b   1.000
_cell.length_c   1.000
_cell.angle_alpha   90.00
_cell.angle_beta   90.00
_cell.angle_gamma   90.00
#
_symmetry.space_group_name_H-M   'P 1'
#
loop_
_entity.id
_entity.type
_entity.pdbx_description
1 polymer ?
#
loop_
_entity_poly.entity_id
_entity_poly.type
_entity_poly.pdbx_seq_one_letter_code
_entity_poly.pdbx_strand_id
1 'polypeptide(L)'
;KENFGYDGGMRFGRFTMARGFANMQVAQYREDIAGITGMTVTKMDAWQTVTTLFLAVGAALSCAGRIGMHGAAPPGWYCALFSGCIFMSVMFNGTSLWLSMHASLRAQCAATSLLTRKVRLPIPSMGQLDQARVFGSSYEKQEWRDIFRV
;
A
#
# COMPACT_ATOMS: atom_id res chain seq x y z
N LYS A 1 -5.97 8.33 -51.89
CA LYS A 1 -6.99 7.52 -51.18
C LYS A 1 -6.41 6.83 -49.96
N GLU A 2 -5.32 6.07 -50.07
CA GLU A 2 -4.72 5.36 -48.92
C GLU A 2 -4.27 6.28 -47.76
N ASN A 3 -3.66 7.43 -48.05
CA ASN A 3 -3.18 8.36 -47.01
C ASN A 3 -4.27 8.91 -46.07
N PHE A 4 -5.53 9.01 -46.51
CA PHE A 4 -6.60 9.66 -45.73
C PHE A 4 -7.24 8.71 -44.72
N GLY A 5 -7.47 7.45 -45.12
CA GLY A 5 -7.88 6.39 -44.20
C GLY A 5 -6.79 6.08 -43.18
N TYR A 6 -5.53 6.15 -43.62
CA TYR A 6 -4.36 6.04 -42.75
C TYR A 6 -4.31 7.16 -41.69
N ASP A 7 -4.54 8.42 -42.07
CA ASP A 7 -4.53 9.54 -41.11
C ASP A 7 -5.73 9.54 -40.14
N GLY A 8 -6.92 9.13 -40.59
CA GLY A 8 -8.08 8.92 -39.73
C GLY A 8 -7.82 7.87 -38.63
N GLY A 9 -7.25 6.72 -39.02
CA GLY A 9 -6.80 5.69 -38.08
C GLY A 9 -5.74 6.21 -37.09
N MET A 10 -4.78 7.00 -37.57
CA MET A 10 -3.76 7.61 -36.72
C MET A 10 -4.31 8.66 -35.74
N ARG A 11 -5.39 9.38 -36.06
CA ARG A 11 -6.02 10.34 -35.14
C ARG A 11 -6.78 9.63 -34.03
N PHE A 12 -7.54 8.59 -34.34
CA PHE A 12 -8.19 7.76 -33.33
C PHE A 12 -7.17 7.03 -32.45
N GLY A 13 -6.11 6.49 -33.08
CA GLY A 13 -5.00 5.85 -32.37
C GLY A 13 -4.31 6.80 -31.37
N ARG A 14 -4.06 8.06 -31.75
CA ARG A 14 -3.52 9.08 -30.82
C ARG A 14 -4.47 9.38 -29.66
N PHE A 15 -5.77 9.46 -29.94
CA PHE A 15 -6.80 9.71 -28.93
C PHE A 15 -6.93 8.57 -27.91
N THR A 16 -6.88 7.31 -28.35
CA THR A 16 -6.94 6.14 -27.45
C THR A 16 -5.62 5.92 -26.73
N MET A 17 -4.48 6.18 -27.37
CA MET A 17 -3.14 6.04 -26.78
C MET A 17 -2.98 6.92 -25.53
N ALA A 18 -3.41 8.19 -25.56
CA ALA A 18 -3.34 9.08 -24.39
C ALA A 18 -4.10 8.54 -23.17
N ARG A 19 -5.24 7.88 -23.41
CA ARG A 19 -6.04 7.21 -22.36
C ARG A 19 -5.40 5.91 -21.88
N GLY A 20 -4.77 5.17 -22.80
CA GLY A 20 -3.93 4.03 -22.47
C GLY A 20 -2.82 4.41 -21.49
N PHE A 21 -2.11 5.50 -21.76
CA PHE A 21 -1.09 6.02 -20.85
C PHE A 21 -1.65 6.44 -19.49
N ALA A 22 -2.81 7.12 -19.45
CA ALA A 22 -3.46 7.48 -18.18
C ALA A 22 -3.86 6.24 -17.35
N ASN A 23 -4.38 5.19 -18.00
CA ASN A 23 -4.69 3.93 -17.35
C ASN A 23 -3.45 3.25 -16.77
N MET A 24 -2.37 3.17 -17.57
CA MET A 24 -1.10 2.59 -17.11
C MET A 24 -0.49 3.38 -15.95
N GLN A 25 -0.54 4.71 -16.00
CA GLN A 25 -0.06 5.56 -14.91
C GLN A 25 -0.84 5.31 -13.61
N VAL A 26 -2.18 5.24 -13.68
CA VAL A 26 -3.00 4.94 -12.50
C VAL A 26 -2.75 3.52 -12.00
N ALA A 27 -2.53 2.55 -12.89
CA ALA A 27 -2.17 1.19 -12.50
C ALA A 27 -0.84 1.18 -11.71
N GLN A 28 0.18 1.87 -12.21
CA GLN A 28 1.48 2.01 -11.54
C GLN A 28 1.33 2.61 -10.13
N TYR A 29 0.55 3.69 -9.97
CA TYR A 29 0.32 4.27 -8.65
C TYR A 29 -0.37 3.32 -7.67
N ARG A 30 -1.25 2.43 -8.16
CA ARG A 30 -1.92 1.44 -7.31
C ARG A 30 -0.95 0.34 -6.88
N GLU A 31 -0.07 -0.09 -7.78
CA GLU A 31 1.00 -1.03 -7.46
C GLU A 31 1.98 -0.44 -6.43
N ASP A 32 2.38 0.82 -6.59
CA ASP A 32 3.26 1.51 -5.64
C ASP A 32 2.64 1.60 -4.24
N ILE A 33 1.34 1.93 -4.14
CA ILE A 33 0.62 1.95 -2.87
C ILE A 33 0.61 0.56 -2.24
N ALA A 34 0.31 -0.49 -3.01
CA ALA A 34 0.31 -1.86 -2.53
C ALA A 34 1.70 -2.30 -2.05
N GLY A 35 2.76 -1.94 -2.78
CA GLY A 35 4.15 -2.25 -2.44
C GLY A 35 4.59 -1.58 -1.13
N ILE A 36 4.41 -0.27 -1.01
CA ILE A 36 4.86 0.49 0.18
C ILE A 36 4.08 0.06 1.43
N THR A 37 2.77 -0.12 1.31
CA THR A 37 1.93 -0.53 2.45
C THR A 37 2.15 -1.98 2.83
N GLY A 38 2.27 -2.89 1.85
CA GLY A 38 2.59 -4.29 2.08
C GLY A 38 3.97 -4.49 2.72
N MET A 39 4.99 -3.75 2.27
CA MET A 39 6.31 -3.76 2.90
C MET A 39 6.26 -3.27 4.35
N THR A 40 5.45 -2.24 4.63
CA THR A 40 5.29 -1.72 5.99
C THR A 40 4.63 -2.76 6.90
N VAL A 41 3.54 -3.39 6.44
CA VAL A 41 2.82 -4.42 7.19
C VAL A 41 3.74 -5.61 7.48
N THR A 42 4.37 -6.18 6.46
CA THR A 42 5.27 -7.33 6.63
C THR A 42 6.43 -7.05 7.58
N LYS A 43 7.02 -5.85 7.52
CA LYS A 43 8.08 -5.44 8.46
C LYS A 43 7.57 -5.32 9.88
N MET A 44 6.40 -4.71 10.08
CA MET A 44 5.80 -4.56 11.41
C MET A 44 5.37 -5.91 12.00
N ASP A 45 4.82 -6.81 11.20
CA ASP A 45 4.43 -8.15 11.66
C ASP A 45 5.65 -8.99 12.08
N ALA A 46 6.78 -8.85 11.39
CA ALA A 46 8.05 -9.43 11.83
C ALA A 46 8.49 -8.88 13.20
N TRP A 47 8.41 -7.55 13.40
CA TRP A 47 8.69 -6.93 14.70
C TRP A 47 7.73 -7.41 15.79
N GLN A 48 6.44 -7.54 15.50
CA GLN A 48 5.47 -8.07 16.45
C GLN A 48 5.85 -9.48 16.89
N THR A 49 6.22 -10.35 15.95
CA THR A 49 6.60 -11.74 16.24
C THR A 49 7.84 -11.83 17.12
N VAL A 50 8.86 -11.01 16.85
CA VAL A 50 10.08 -10.99 17.68
C VAL A 50 9.78 -10.43 19.06
N THR A 51 9.04 -9.33 19.14
CA THR A 51 8.73 -8.68 20.41
C THR A 51 7.80 -9.53 21.29
N THR A 52 6.88 -10.32 20.73
CA THR A 52 6.06 -11.26 21.51
C THR A 52 6.89 -12.39 22.13
N LEU A 53 7.90 -12.91 21.43
CA LEU A 53 8.82 -13.91 22.00
C LEU A 53 9.59 -13.33 23.20
N PHE A 54 10.14 -12.13 23.07
CA PHE A 54 10.84 -11.47 24.17
C PHE A 54 9.90 -11.12 25.33
N LEU A 55 8.66 -10.74 25.04
CA LEU A 55 7.66 -10.48 26.06
C LEU A 55 7.29 -11.76 26.82
N ALA A 56 7.15 -12.90 26.13
CA ALA A 56 6.90 -14.20 26.76
C ALA A 56 8.04 -14.63 27.69
N VAL A 57 9.29 -14.45 27.25
CA VAL A 57 10.48 -14.72 28.08
C VAL A 57 10.53 -13.77 29.28
N GLY A 58 10.29 -12.47 29.08
CA GLY A 58 10.26 -11.47 30.15
C GLY A 58 9.15 -11.75 31.17
N ALA A 59 7.98 -12.20 30.73
CA ALA A 59 6.88 -12.61 31.60
C ALA A 59 7.24 -13.86 32.40
N ALA A 60 7.83 -14.88 31.77
CA ALA A 60 8.29 -16.09 32.46
C ALA A 60 9.34 -15.77 33.54
N LEU A 61 10.30 -14.89 33.23
CA LEU A 61 11.30 -14.41 34.20
C LEU A 61 10.66 -13.59 35.33
N SER A 62 9.58 -12.86 35.06
CA SER A 62 8.85 -12.10 36.09
C SER A 62 8.13 -13.01 37.09
N CYS A 63 7.61 -14.16 36.64
CA CYS A 63 6.86 -15.09 37.48
C CYS A 63 7.74 -16.14 38.18
N ALA A 64 8.77 -16.66 37.51
CA ALA A 64 9.59 -17.78 38.00
C ALA A 64 11.06 -17.41 38.29
N GLY A 65 11.52 -16.25 37.83
CA GLY A 65 12.93 -15.82 37.93
C GLY A 65 13.33 -15.27 39.30
N ARG A 66 13.13 -16.03 40.38
CA ARG A 66 13.71 -15.64 41.68
C ARG A 66 15.18 -16.06 41.71
N ILE A 67 16.09 -15.09 41.77
CA ILE A 67 17.51 -15.39 42.01
C ILE A 67 17.65 -16.07 43.39
N GLY A 68 18.31 -17.22 43.43
CA GLY A 68 18.53 -17.99 44.66
C GLY A 68 17.56 -19.14 44.91
N MET A 69 16.75 -19.56 43.93
CA MET A 69 15.82 -20.68 44.12
C MET A 69 16.49 -22.02 44.49
N HIS A 70 17.79 -22.18 44.18
CA HIS A 70 18.57 -23.38 44.47
C HIS A 70 19.87 -23.09 45.28
N GLY A 71 19.99 -21.92 45.90
CA GLY A 71 21.21 -21.52 46.61
C GLY A 71 20.97 -20.46 47.70
N ALA A 72 22.06 -19.92 48.28
CA ALA A 72 21.95 -18.83 49.23
C ALA A 72 21.28 -17.61 48.59
N ALA A 73 20.28 -17.05 49.26
CA ALA A 73 19.56 -15.89 48.76
C ALA A 73 20.52 -14.69 48.61
N PRO A 74 20.59 -14.05 47.42
CA PRO A 74 21.42 -12.87 47.23
C PRO A 74 20.96 -11.70 48.12
N PRO A 75 21.81 -10.70 48.37
CA PRO A 75 21.42 -9.47 49.02
C PRO A 75 20.18 -8.83 48.35
N GLY A 76 19.24 -8.33 49.15
CA GLY A 76 17.94 -7.85 48.67
C GLY A 76 18.02 -6.74 47.62
N TRP A 77 19.03 -5.86 47.70
CA TRP A 77 19.24 -4.80 46.70
C TRP A 77 19.54 -5.36 45.30
N TYR A 78 20.24 -6.49 45.22
CA TYR A 78 20.60 -7.13 43.95
C TYR A 78 19.36 -7.79 43.31
N CYS A 79 18.54 -8.45 44.13
CA CYS A 79 17.26 -9.01 43.70
C CYS A 79 16.32 -7.91 43.18
N ALA A 80 16.27 -6.75 43.86
CA ALA A 80 15.47 -5.61 43.41
C ALA A 80 15.95 -5.06 42.06
N LEU A 81 17.27 -4.94 41.87
CA LEU A 81 17.85 -4.46 40.61
C LEU A 81 17.55 -5.42 39.45
N PHE A 82 17.72 -6.73 39.66
CA PHE A 82 17.39 -7.75 38.66
C PHE A 82 15.92 -7.73 38.25
N SER A 83 15.00 -7.75 39.22
CA SER A 83 13.56 -7.69 38.95
C SER A 83 13.17 -6.36 38.28
N GLY A 84 13.80 -5.25 38.66
CA GLY A 84 13.61 -3.95 38.01
C GLY A 84 14.01 -3.95 36.54
N CYS A 85 15.17 -4.55 36.20
CA CYS A 85 15.61 -4.68 34.80
C CYS A 85 14.64 -5.55 33.97
N ILE A 86 14.13 -6.64 34.54
CA ILE A 86 13.13 -7.47 33.86
C ILE A 86 11.85 -6.68 33.61
N PHE A 87 11.34 -5.97 34.62
CA PHE A 87 10.11 -5.19 34.47
C PHE A 87 10.25 -4.08 33.42
N MET A 88 11.38 -3.36 33.42
CA MET A 88 11.67 -2.36 32.40
C MET A 88 11.74 -2.97 30.99
N SER A 89 12.34 -4.15 30.86
CA SER A 89 12.38 -4.89 29.59
C SER A 89 10.97 -5.28 29.13
N VAL A 90 10.11 -5.79 30.02
CA VAL A 90 8.72 -6.14 29.71
C VAL A 90 7.93 -4.92 29.25
N MET A 91 8.06 -3.76 29.92
CA MET A 91 7.40 -2.52 29.52
C MET A 91 7.88 -2.00 28.16
N PHE A 92 9.19 -2.06 27.91
CA PHE A 92 9.77 -1.69 26.62
C PHE A 92 9.29 -2.60 25.47
N ASN A 93 9.27 -3.91 25.71
CA ASN A 93 8.74 -4.86 24.72
C ASN A 93 7.22 -4.66 24.51
N GLY A 94 6.44 -4.43 25.57
CA GLY A 94 5.01 -4.15 25.46
C GLY A 94 4.71 -2.89 24.63
N THR A 95 5.46 -1.80 24.85
CA THR A 95 5.33 -0.57 24.05
C THR A 95 5.78 -0.76 22.60
N SER A 96 6.87 -1.49 22.36
CA SER A 96 7.33 -1.86 21.02
C SER A 96 6.26 -2.66 20.26
N LEU A 97 5.64 -3.65 20.92
CA LEU A 97 4.58 -4.47 20.34
C LEU A 97 3.38 -3.61 19.95
N TRP A 98 2.93 -2.75 20.86
CA TRP A 98 1.81 -1.84 20.62
C TRP A 98 2.07 -0.91 19.43
N LEU A 99 3.25 -0.28 19.38
CA LEU A 99 3.62 0.60 18.27
C LEU A 99 3.66 -0.14 16.94
N SER A 100 4.16 -1.38 16.94
CA SER A 100 4.20 -2.20 15.73
C SER A 100 2.80 -2.60 15.24
N MET A 101 1.89 -2.98 16.16
CA MET A 101 0.48 -3.25 15.84
C MET A 101 -0.20 -2.00 15.27
N HIS A 102 -0.02 -0.86 15.92
CA HIS A 102 -0.59 0.41 15.48
C HIS A 102 -0.06 0.83 14.10
N ALA A 103 1.24 0.67 13.84
CA ALA A 103 1.84 0.98 12.55
C ALA A 103 1.29 0.08 11.43
N SER A 104 1.16 -1.23 11.67
CA SER A 104 0.58 -2.19 10.72
C SER A 104 -0.86 -1.81 10.37
N LEU A 105 -1.70 -1.55 11.38
CA LEU A 105 -3.09 -1.13 11.17
C LEU A 105 -3.20 0.21 10.42
N ARG A 106 -2.37 1.20 10.78
CA ARG A 106 -2.36 2.51 10.09
C ARG A 106 -1.95 2.39 8.64
N ALA A 107 -1.00 1.50 8.30
CA ALA A 107 -0.62 1.24 6.91
C ALA A 107 -1.79 0.66 6.10
N GLN A 108 -2.55 -0.27 6.67
CA GLN A 108 -3.74 -0.85 6.02
C GLN A 108 -4.87 0.18 5.82
N CYS A 109 -5.15 1.00 6.84
CA CYS A 109 -6.11 2.10 6.71
C CYS A 109 -5.65 3.16 5.69
N ALA A 110 -4.35 3.44 5.63
CA ALA A 110 -3.78 4.35 4.63
C ALA A 110 -3.92 3.79 3.21
N ALA A 111 -3.64 2.50 3.01
CA ALA A 111 -3.80 1.83 1.72
C ALA A 111 -5.22 1.98 1.17
N THR A 112 -6.21 1.64 1.99
CA THR A 112 -7.63 1.73 1.63
C THR A 112 -8.06 3.17 1.35
N SER A 113 -7.62 4.13 2.17
CA SER A 113 -7.90 5.56 1.97
C SER A 113 -7.29 6.09 0.66
N LEU A 114 -6.03 5.74 0.37
CA LEU A 114 -5.34 6.19 -0.84
C LEU A 114 -5.97 5.59 -2.11
N LEU A 115 -6.29 4.30 -2.11
CA LEU A 115 -6.89 3.61 -3.25
C LEU A 115 -8.32 4.07 -3.57
N THR A 116 -9.05 4.59 -2.57
CA THR A 116 -10.45 5.05 -2.75
C THR A 116 -10.58 6.55 -2.95
N ARG A 117 -9.71 7.36 -2.32
CA ARG A 117 -9.84 8.83 -2.33
C ARG A 117 -8.83 9.54 -3.22
N LYS A 118 -7.63 8.99 -3.40
CA LYS A 118 -6.54 9.70 -4.10
C LYS A 118 -6.25 9.08 -5.47
N VAL A 119 -6.02 7.77 -5.52
CA VAL A 119 -5.73 7.04 -6.76
C VAL A 119 -7.00 6.41 -7.29
N ARG A 120 -7.89 7.28 -7.77
CA ARG A 120 -9.16 6.88 -8.40
C ARG A 120 -8.91 6.44 -9.84
N LEU A 121 -9.82 5.61 -10.35
CA LEU A 121 -9.81 5.23 -11.76
C LEU A 121 -10.00 6.48 -12.64
N PRO A 122 -9.31 6.58 -13.78
CA PRO A 122 -9.50 7.66 -14.74
C PRO A 122 -10.82 7.44 -15.48
N ILE A 123 -11.93 7.84 -14.84
CA ILE A 123 -13.26 7.76 -15.43
C ILE A 123 -13.40 8.90 -16.44
N PRO A 124 -13.76 8.61 -17.70
CA PRO A 124 -13.91 9.66 -18.70
C PRO A 124 -15.05 10.62 -18.34
N SER A 125 -14.83 11.91 -18.54
CA SER A 125 -15.89 12.91 -18.40
C SER A 125 -16.89 12.85 -19.56
N MET A 126 -18.08 13.44 -19.40
CA MET A 126 -19.07 13.51 -20.48
C MET A 126 -18.51 14.16 -21.75
N GLY A 127 -17.76 15.27 -21.63
CA GLY A 127 -17.13 15.90 -22.79
C GLY A 127 -16.07 15.02 -23.48
N GLN A 128 -15.37 14.18 -22.71
CA GLN A 128 -14.44 13.19 -23.25
C GLN A 128 -15.15 12.05 -23.99
N LEU A 129 -16.35 11.67 -23.55
CA LEU A 129 -17.21 10.71 -24.25
C LEU A 129 -17.79 11.34 -25.52
N ASP A 130 -18.21 12.60 -25.48
CA ASP A 130 -18.71 13.33 -26.64
C ASP A 130 -17.63 13.50 -27.71
N GLN A 131 -16.38 13.81 -27.31
CA GLN A 131 -15.25 13.83 -28.25
C GLN A 131 -15.04 12.47 -28.93
N ALA A 132 -15.15 11.37 -28.18
CA ALA A 132 -15.06 10.02 -28.75
C ALA A 132 -16.21 9.75 -29.73
N ARG A 133 -17.41 10.20 -29.41
CA ARG A 133 -18.60 10.09 -30.25
C ARG A 133 -18.47 10.89 -31.55
N VAL A 134 -17.84 12.06 -31.51
CA VAL A 134 -17.54 12.85 -32.73
C VAL A 134 -16.55 12.11 -33.63
N PHE A 135 -15.54 11.43 -33.07
CA PHE A 135 -14.65 10.57 -33.87
C PHE A 135 -15.41 9.38 -34.51
N GLY A 136 -16.32 8.73 -33.78
CA GLY A 136 -17.17 7.66 -34.33
C GLY A 136 -18.12 8.17 -35.42
N SER A 137 -18.82 9.27 -35.16
CA SER A 137 -19.78 9.85 -36.11
C SER A 137 -19.12 10.45 -37.34
N SER A 138 -17.90 10.97 -37.25
CA SER A 138 -17.16 11.49 -38.41
C SER A 138 -16.62 10.38 -39.31
N TYR A 139 -16.41 9.17 -38.79
CA TYR A 139 -16.15 7.98 -39.60
C TYR A 139 -17.42 7.51 -40.33
N GLU A 140 -18.57 7.49 -39.65
CA GLU A 140 -19.84 7.02 -40.23
C GLU A 140 -20.49 8.01 -41.22
N LYS A 141 -20.27 9.33 -41.05
CA LYS A 141 -20.89 10.38 -41.88
C LYS A 141 -20.01 10.84 -43.05
N GLN A 142 -18.92 10.14 -43.36
CA GLN A 142 -18.12 10.49 -44.53
C GLN A 142 -18.90 10.19 -45.82
N GLU A 143 -19.25 11.25 -46.55
CA GLU A 143 -19.85 11.18 -47.88
C GLU A 143 -18.93 10.40 -48.83
N TRP A 144 -19.51 9.56 -49.70
CA TRP A 144 -18.75 8.82 -50.73
C TRP A 144 -17.92 9.77 -51.62
N ARG A 145 -18.39 11.01 -51.83
CA ARG A 145 -17.64 12.03 -52.58
C ARG A 145 -16.43 12.56 -51.81
N ASP A 146 -16.47 12.63 -50.49
CA ASP A 146 -15.31 13.02 -49.67
C ASP A 146 -14.29 11.88 -49.51
N ILE A 147 -14.75 10.63 -49.49
CA ILE A 147 -13.89 9.43 -49.48
C ILE A 147 -13.19 9.26 -50.83
N PHE A 148 -13.90 9.52 -51.93
CA PHE A 148 -13.41 9.29 -53.29
C PHE A 148 -12.87 10.54 -54.00
N ARG A 149 -13.08 11.75 -53.44
CA ARG A 149 -12.81 13.08 -54.02
C ARG A 149 -13.17 13.18 -55.51
N VAL A 150 -14.48 13.16 -55.80
CA VAL A 150 -15.10 13.55 -57.09
C VAL A 150 -16.24 14.52 -56.87
#